data_AF-A0A7G7Z3Y4-F1
#
_entry.id   AF-A0A7G7Z3Y4-F1
#
_cell.length_a   1.000
_cell.length_b   1.000
_cell.length_c   1.000
_cell.angle_alpha   90.00
_cell.angle_beta   90.00
_cell.angle_gamma   90.00
#
_symmetry.space_group_name_H-M   'P 1'
#
loop_
_entity.id
_entity.type
_entity.pdbx_description
1 polymer ?
#
loop_
_entity_poly.entity_id
_entity_poly.type
_entity_poly.pdbx_seq_one_letter_code
_entity_poly.pdbx_strand_id
1 'polypeptide(L)'
;MYGQQQQYEAAAERAEAQRNMFKQNRQNTYKALGREYGDINTRQSQEQQKATEDKEERTREARSSMARARVAAGEAGITGNSVSMGLRDISGAAARDRSTIDRNLNWTLGQLQRQKQSRQTQAVNRINSVPPGQAPSRGAAMAGMASTAAQGASSLASMQPQNNSYGTSKARPYGGSGWANKTDIRR
;
A
#
# COMPACT_ATOMS: atom_id res chain seq x y z
N MET A 1 39.39 -15.75 20.40
CA MET A 1 38.38 -16.51 19.63
C MET A 1 36.99 -16.59 20.31
N TYR A 2 36.86 -16.44 21.64
CA TYR A 2 35.56 -16.51 22.33
C TYR A 2 34.52 -15.43 21.97
N GLY A 3 34.95 -14.19 21.67
CA GLY A 3 34.01 -13.13 21.29
C GLY A 3 33.33 -13.31 19.93
N GLN A 4 33.88 -14.17 19.06
CA GLN A 4 33.39 -14.36 17.69
C GLN A 4 32.25 -15.39 17.61
N GLN A 5 32.28 -16.42 18.48
CA GLN A 5 31.17 -17.36 18.67
C GLN A 5 29.95 -16.69 19.31
N GLN A 6 30.16 -15.87 20.35
CA GLN A 6 29.05 -15.15 20.99
C GLN A 6 28.34 -14.17 20.04
N GLN A 7 29.06 -13.51 19.14
CA GLN A 7 28.45 -12.64 18.12
C GLN A 7 27.65 -13.41 17.08
N TYR A 8 28.06 -14.64 16.74
CA TYR A 8 27.34 -15.50 15.81
C TYR A 8 26.06 -16.06 16.44
N GLU A 9 26.12 -16.53 17.69
CA GLU A 9 24.97 -17.02 18.46
C GLU A 9 23.94 -15.91 18.66
N ALA A 10 24.35 -14.73 19.10
CA ALA A 10 23.46 -13.58 19.25
C ALA A 10 22.80 -13.14 17.91
N ALA A 11 23.49 -13.31 16.79
CA ALA A 11 22.92 -13.01 15.47
C ALA A 11 21.97 -14.11 14.97
N ALA A 12 22.22 -15.38 15.32
CA ALA A 12 21.32 -16.49 15.03
C ALA A 12 20.00 -16.37 15.83
N GLU A 13 20.07 -16.04 17.12
CA GLU A 13 18.89 -15.79 17.96
C GLU A 13 18.04 -14.62 17.43
N ARG A 14 18.67 -13.52 17.00
CA ARG A 14 17.97 -12.38 16.38
C ARG A 14 17.27 -12.77 15.08
N ALA A 15 17.90 -13.61 14.25
CA ALA A 15 17.31 -14.08 13.01
C ALA A 15 16.11 -15.00 13.28
N GLU A 16 16.20 -15.88 14.28
CA GLU A 16 15.09 -16.74 14.68
C GLU A 16 13.91 -15.94 15.26
N ALA A 17 14.18 -14.98 16.13
CA ALA A 17 13.17 -14.07 16.66
C ALA A 17 12.44 -13.30 15.53
N GLN A 18 13.18 -12.78 14.54
CA GLN A 18 12.59 -12.11 13.38
C GLN A 18 11.76 -13.04 12.50
N ARG A 19 12.19 -14.30 12.31
CA ARG A 19 11.40 -15.32 11.59
C ARG A 19 10.10 -15.64 12.31
N ASN A 20 10.13 -15.75 13.64
CA ASN A 20 8.95 -16.02 14.45
C ASN A 20 7.97 -14.84 14.41
N MET A 21 8.47 -13.61 14.51
CA MET A 21 7.68 -12.39 14.34
C MET A 21 7.04 -12.30 12.95
N PHE A 22 7.78 -12.61 11.88
CA PHE A 22 7.24 -12.64 10.53
C PHE A 22 6.12 -13.68 10.37
N LYS A 23 6.31 -14.90 10.89
CA LYS A 23 5.29 -15.96 10.86
C LYS A 23 4.02 -15.54 11.59
N GLN A 24 4.15 -14.97 12.79
CA GLN A 24 3.01 -14.49 13.58
C GLN A 24 2.29 -13.33 12.90
N ASN A 25 3.03 -12.33 12.38
CA ASN A 25 2.46 -11.22 11.63
C ASN A 25 1.65 -11.72 10.44
N ARG A 26 2.20 -12.68 9.67
CA ARG A 26 1.52 -13.27 8.53
C ARG A 26 0.22 -13.99 8.92
N GLN A 27 0.27 -14.82 9.96
CA GLN A 27 -0.92 -15.53 10.44
C GLN A 27 -2.01 -14.56 10.92
N ASN A 28 -1.64 -13.57 11.74
CA ASN A 28 -2.57 -12.57 12.25
C ASN A 28 -3.18 -11.73 11.11
N THR A 29 -2.37 -11.38 10.11
CA THR A 29 -2.83 -10.61 8.94
C THR A 29 -3.84 -11.39 8.11
N TYR A 30 -3.61 -12.68 7.84
CA TYR A 30 -4.61 -13.51 7.12
C TYR A 30 -5.89 -13.72 7.92
N LYS A 31 -5.78 -13.90 9.25
CA LYS A 31 -6.96 -14.01 10.12
C LYS A 31 -7.79 -12.72 10.11
N ALA A 32 -7.14 -11.56 10.13
CA ALA A 32 -7.81 -10.27 10.01
C ALA A 32 -8.48 -10.11 8.63
N LEU A 33 -7.76 -10.44 7.54
CA LEU A 33 -8.30 -10.38 6.18
C LEU A 33 -9.54 -11.28 6.02
N GLY A 34 -9.53 -12.48 6.60
CA GLY A 34 -10.68 -13.38 6.59
C GLY A 34 -11.92 -12.77 7.26
N ARG A 35 -11.74 -12.07 8.40
CA ARG A 35 -12.83 -11.35 9.08
C ARG A 35 -13.35 -10.20 8.22
N GLU A 36 -12.46 -9.38 7.66
CA GLU A 36 -12.84 -8.27 6.78
C GLU A 36 -13.61 -8.75 5.55
N TYR A 37 -13.24 -9.91 4.99
CA TYR A 37 -13.99 -10.51 3.89
C TYR A 37 -15.37 -10.99 4.33
N GLY A 38 -15.48 -11.56 5.53
CA GLY A 38 -16.77 -11.92 6.13
C GLY A 38 -17.69 -10.71 6.27
N ASP A 39 -17.17 -9.60 6.78
CA ASP A 39 -17.93 -8.34 6.93
C ASP A 39 -18.39 -7.79 5.58
N ILE A 40 -17.49 -7.79 4.57
CA ILE A 40 -17.83 -7.33 3.22
C ILE A 40 -18.90 -8.23 2.59
N ASN A 41 -18.78 -9.56 2.71
CA ASN A 41 -19.77 -10.49 2.17
C ASN A 41 -21.13 -10.35 2.87
N THR A 42 -21.12 -10.09 4.17
CA THR A 42 -22.35 -9.80 4.94
C THR A 42 -23.01 -8.54 4.40
N ARG A 43 -22.24 -7.48 4.18
CA ARG A 43 -22.73 -6.24 3.57
C ARG A 43 -23.26 -6.45 2.15
N GLN A 44 -22.57 -7.23 1.31
CA GLN A 44 -23.06 -7.60 -0.02
C GLN A 44 -24.44 -8.28 0.05
N SER A 45 -24.66 -9.13 1.05
CA SER A 45 -25.95 -9.82 1.25
C SER A 45 -27.04 -8.84 1.71
N GLN A 46 -26.71 -7.94 2.63
CA GLN A 46 -27.64 -6.89 3.09
C GLN A 46 -28.08 -5.97 1.95
N GLU A 47 -27.14 -5.52 1.11
CA GLU A 47 -27.46 -4.65 -0.04
C GLU A 47 -28.34 -5.37 -1.07
N GLN A 48 -28.11 -6.66 -1.32
CA GLN A 48 -28.97 -7.48 -2.19
C GLN A 48 -30.38 -7.67 -1.62
N GLN A 49 -30.49 -7.93 -0.32
CA GLN A 49 -31.78 -8.05 0.36
C GLN A 49 -32.55 -6.73 0.29
N LYS A 50 -31.90 -5.62 0.64
CA LYS A 50 -32.48 -4.28 0.53
C LYS A 50 -32.97 -3.97 -0.88
N ALA A 51 -32.14 -4.22 -1.90
CA ALA A 51 -32.53 -4.00 -3.29
C ALA A 51 -33.71 -4.89 -3.71
N THR A 52 -33.86 -6.08 -3.13
CA THR A 52 -35.00 -6.96 -3.37
C THR A 52 -36.26 -6.39 -2.74
N GLU A 53 -36.20 -5.98 -1.47
CA GLU A 53 -37.31 -5.33 -0.76
C GLU A 53 -37.78 -4.06 -1.48
N ASP A 54 -36.86 -3.19 -1.88
CA ASP A 54 -37.17 -1.96 -2.62
C ASP A 54 -37.89 -2.26 -3.95
N LYS A 55 -37.50 -3.32 -4.67
CA LYS A 55 -38.17 -3.72 -5.92
C LYS A 55 -39.57 -4.27 -5.68
N GLU A 56 -39.75 -5.02 -4.59
CA GLU A 56 -41.07 -5.53 -4.22
C GLU A 56 -42.00 -4.38 -3.85
N GLU A 57 -41.53 -3.42 -3.06
CA GLU A 57 -42.28 -2.21 -2.72
C GLU A 57 -42.71 -1.45 -3.98
N ARG A 58 -41.79 -1.14 -4.90
CA ARG A 58 -42.14 -0.47 -6.17
C ARG A 58 -43.14 -1.26 -7.00
N THR A 59 -43.06 -2.59 -6.97
CA THR A 59 -44.04 -3.45 -7.66
C THR A 59 -45.41 -3.38 -6.98
N ARG A 60 -45.49 -3.36 -5.65
CA ARG A 60 -46.74 -3.21 -4.89
C ARG A 60 -47.36 -1.84 -5.13
N GLU A 61 -46.58 -0.77 -5.06
CA GLU A 61 -47.01 0.59 -5.36
C GLU A 61 -47.57 0.72 -6.77
N ALA A 62 -46.86 0.21 -7.78
CA ALA A 62 -47.32 0.22 -9.16
C ALA A 62 -48.66 -0.50 -9.33
N ARG A 63 -48.83 -1.67 -8.69
CA ARG A 63 -50.09 -2.42 -8.68
C ARG A 63 -51.22 -1.64 -8.02
N SER A 64 -50.95 -1.00 -6.89
CA SER A 64 -51.91 -0.14 -6.20
C SER A 64 -52.35 1.05 -7.06
N SER A 65 -51.39 1.74 -7.68
CA SER A 65 -51.65 2.86 -8.58
C SER A 65 -52.45 2.43 -9.81
N MET A 66 -52.12 1.28 -10.41
CA MET A 66 -52.90 0.71 -11.51
C MET A 66 -54.33 0.37 -11.10
N ALA A 67 -54.53 -0.21 -9.91
CA ALA A 67 -55.86 -0.52 -9.41
C ALA A 67 -56.70 0.75 -9.20
N ARG A 68 -56.12 1.79 -8.57
CA ARG A 68 -56.77 3.10 -8.39
C ARG A 68 -57.12 3.75 -9.73
N ALA A 69 -56.20 3.72 -10.70
CA ALA A 69 -56.45 4.24 -12.03
C ALA A 69 -57.61 3.52 -12.73
N ARG A 70 -57.73 2.19 -12.58
CA ARG A 70 -58.85 1.42 -13.13
C ARG A 70 -60.17 1.77 -12.47
N VAL A 71 -60.20 1.89 -11.14
CA VAL A 71 -61.43 2.27 -10.41
C VAL A 71 -61.88 3.67 -10.80
N ALA A 72 -60.97 4.65 -10.78
CA ALA A 72 -61.27 6.03 -11.18
C ALA A 72 -61.76 6.13 -12.63
N ALA A 73 -61.16 5.36 -13.55
CA ALA A 73 -61.63 5.29 -14.93
C ALA A 73 -63.05 4.71 -15.04
N GLY A 74 -63.35 3.66 -14.26
CA GLY A 74 -64.69 3.07 -14.18
C GLY A 74 -65.73 4.05 -13.61
N GLU A 75 -65.39 4.76 -12.54
CA GLU A 75 -66.26 5.77 -11.91
C GLU A 75 -66.49 6.98 -12.84
N ALA A 76 -65.48 7.39 -13.61
CA ALA A 76 -65.58 8.49 -14.56
C ALA A 76 -66.22 8.10 -15.90
N GLY A 77 -66.55 6.82 -16.12
CA GLY A 77 -67.03 6.30 -17.40
C GLY A 77 -65.98 6.38 -18.54
N ILE A 78 -64.72 6.64 -18.21
CA ILE A 78 -63.62 6.74 -19.16
C ILE A 78 -63.17 5.33 -19.48
N THR A 79 -63.38 4.91 -20.72
CA THR A 79 -62.95 3.58 -21.20
C THR A 79 -62.06 3.72 -22.44
N GLY A 80 -61.35 2.65 -22.80
CA GLY A 80 -60.56 2.59 -24.03
C GLY A 80 -59.09 3.00 -23.86
N ASN A 81 -58.50 3.55 -24.93
CA ASN A 81 -57.05 3.65 -25.10
C ASN A 81 -56.35 4.59 -24.11
N SER A 82 -57.04 5.61 -23.58
CA SER A 82 -56.46 6.52 -22.58
C SER A 82 -56.14 5.81 -21.26
N VAL A 83 -57.03 4.92 -20.80
CA VAL A 83 -56.83 4.10 -19.59
C VAL A 83 -55.68 3.13 -19.79
N SER A 84 -55.62 2.47 -20.95
CA SER A 84 -54.54 1.52 -21.25
C SER A 84 -53.17 2.21 -21.35
N MET A 85 -53.12 3.43 -21.91
CA MET A 85 -51.90 4.25 -21.93
C MET A 85 -51.46 4.64 -20.52
N GLY A 86 -52.36 5.13 -19.66
CA GLY A 86 -52.02 5.46 -18.27
C GLY A 86 -51.49 4.26 -17.47
N LEU A 87 -52.09 3.08 -17.65
CA LEU A 87 -51.60 1.84 -17.03
C LEU A 87 -50.22 1.43 -17.55
N ARG A 88 -49.96 1.59 -18.86
CA ARG A 88 -48.64 1.36 -19.44
C ARG A 88 -47.61 2.33 -18.88
N ASP A 89 -47.95 3.60 -18.72
CA ASP A 89 -47.05 4.61 -18.15
C ASP A 89 -46.68 4.28 -16.70
N ILE A 90 -47.64 3.86 -15.87
CA ILE A 90 -47.38 3.40 -14.50
C ILE A 90 -46.43 2.19 -14.50
N SER A 91 -46.69 1.20 -15.36
CA SER A 91 -45.83 0.02 -15.46
C SER A 91 -44.42 0.36 -15.95
N GLY A 92 -44.31 1.31 -16.89
CA GLY A 92 -43.05 1.80 -17.43
C GLY A 92 -42.25 2.58 -16.40
N ALA A 93 -42.90 3.41 -15.58
CA ALA A 93 -42.26 4.08 -14.45
C ALA A 93 -41.67 3.08 -13.45
N ALA A 94 -42.49 2.10 -13.02
CA ALA A 94 -42.03 1.07 -12.10
C ALA A 94 -40.86 0.24 -12.65
N ALA A 95 -40.86 -0.07 -13.95
CA ALA A 95 -39.75 -0.77 -14.60
C ALA A 95 -38.46 0.07 -14.62
N ARG A 96 -38.54 1.38 -14.87
CA ARG A 96 -37.40 2.31 -14.80
C ARG A 96 -36.83 2.42 -13.39
N ASP A 97 -37.70 2.46 -12.39
CA ASP A 97 -37.30 2.53 -10.99
C ASP A 97 -36.56 1.25 -10.57
N ARG A 98 -37.12 0.08 -10.89
CA ARG A 98 -36.45 -1.21 -10.64
C ARG A 98 -35.10 -1.33 -11.34
N SER A 99 -35.00 -0.89 -12.59
CA SER A 99 -33.73 -0.85 -13.32
C SER A 99 -32.70 0.07 -12.66
N THR A 100 -33.16 1.18 -12.05
CA THR A 100 -32.30 2.08 -11.29
C THR A 100 -31.82 1.44 -9.99
N ILE A 101 -32.69 0.74 -9.27
CA ILE A 101 -32.31 -0.06 -8.09
C ILE A 101 -31.24 -1.11 -8.47
N ASP A 102 -31.43 -1.82 -9.58
CA ASP A 102 -30.47 -2.80 -10.09
C ASP A 102 -29.10 -2.19 -10.41
N ARG A 103 -29.08 -1.04 -11.09
CA ARG A 103 -27.83 -0.33 -11.40
C ARG A 103 -27.11 0.11 -10.13
N ASN A 104 -27.85 0.66 -9.16
CA ASN A 104 -27.29 1.07 -7.87
C ASN A 104 -26.70 -0.12 -7.11
N LEU A 105 -27.42 -1.24 -7.05
CA LEU A 105 -26.93 -2.48 -6.44
C LEU A 105 -25.62 -2.94 -7.10
N ASN A 106 -25.58 -3.01 -8.43
CA ASN A 106 -24.39 -3.44 -9.16
C ASN A 106 -23.18 -2.53 -8.90
N TRP A 107 -23.39 -1.21 -8.83
CA TRP A 107 -22.32 -0.28 -8.47
C TRP A 107 -21.80 -0.50 -7.05
N THR A 108 -22.69 -0.70 -6.09
CA THR A 108 -22.34 -1.01 -4.70
C THR A 108 -21.58 -2.32 -4.60
N LEU A 109 -22.05 -3.40 -5.24
CA LEU A 109 -21.36 -4.68 -5.26
C LEU A 109 -19.97 -4.58 -5.91
N GLY A 110 -19.86 -3.84 -7.01
CA GLY A 110 -18.58 -3.56 -7.65
C GLY A 110 -17.60 -2.80 -6.74
N GLN A 111 -18.09 -1.82 -5.96
CA GLN A 111 -17.28 -1.11 -4.97
C GLN A 111 -16.81 -2.03 -3.85
N LEU A 112 -17.70 -2.88 -3.32
CA LEU A 112 -17.36 -3.86 -2.28
C LEU A 112 -16.32 -4.87 -2.78
N GLN A 113 -16.41 -5.28 -4.04
CA GLN A 113 -15.40 -6.15 -4.65
C GLN A 113 -14.02 -5.47 -4.75
N ARG A 114 -13.98 -4.21 -5.20
CA ARG A 114 -12.73 -3.41 -5.18
C ARG A 114 -12.19 -3.24 -3.77
N GLN A 115 -13.07 -3.11 -2.78
CA GLN A 115 -12.68 -3.04 -1.38
C GLN A 115 -11.98 -4.32 -0.92
N LYS A 116 -12.48 -5.52 -1.29
CA LYS A 116 -11.80 -6.79 -1.00
C LYS A 116 -10.39 -6.82 -1.58
N GLN A 117 -10.24 -6.42 -2.84
CA GLN A 117 -8.91 -6.35 -3.48
C GLN A 117 -7.98 -5.36 -2.77
N SER A 118 -8.50 -4.19 -2.37
CA SER A 118 -7.72 -3.22 -1.59
C SER A 118 -7.26 -3.78 -0.25
N ARG A 119 -8.14 -4.49 0.48
CA ARG A 119 -7.78 -5.17 1.73
C ARG A 119 -6.74 -6.25 1.52
N GLN A 120 -6.82 -7.01 0.44
CA GLN A 120 -5.79 -7.98 0.07
C GLN A 120 -4.43 -7.31 -0.13
N THR A 121 -4.39 -6.20 -0.88
CA THR A 121 -3.15 -5.44 -1.09
C THR A 121 -2.59 -4.89 0.21
N GLN A 122 -3.44 -4.35 1.09
CA GLN A 122 -3.03 -3.88 2.42
C GLN A 122 -2.46 -5.02 3.27
N ALA A 123 -3.07 -6.21 3.22
CA ALA A 123 -2.58 -7.39 3.90
C ALA A 123 -1.20 -7.82 3.38
N VAL A 124 -1.00 -7.86 2.06
CA VAL A 124 0.30 -8.15 1.44
C VAL A 124 1.36 -7.14 1.87
N ASN A 125 1.02 -5.85 1.85
CA ASN A 125 1.95 -4.79 2.27
C ASN A 125 2.33 -4.91 3.76
N ARG A 126 1.37 -5.23 4.65
CA ARG A 126 1.63 -5.47 6.08
C ARG A 126 2.50 -6.70 6.32
N ILE A 127 2.36 -7.75 5.49
CA ILE A 127 3.24 -8.92 5.55
C ILE A 127 4.65 -8.52 5.12
N ASN A 128 4.78 -7.80 4.01
CA ASN A 128 6.06 -7.41 3.43
C ASN A 128 6.79 -6.32 4.23
N SER A 129 6.09 -5.55 5.07
CA SER A 129 6.71 -4.54 5.92
C SER A 129 7.53 -5.12 7.09
N VAL A 130 7.40 -6.43 7.35
CA VAL A 130 8.24 -7.14 8.32
C VAL A 130 9.30 -7.93 7.56
N PRO A 131 10.60 -7.59 7.65
CA PRO A 131 11.65 -8.34 6.99
C PRO A 131 11.71 -9.78 7.53
N PRO A 132 11.82 -10.81 6.66
CA PRO A 132 12.09 -12.15 7.14
C PRO A 132 13.51 -12.20 7.72
N GLY A 133 13.64 -12.70 8.96
CA GLY A 133 14.95 -12.84 9.61
C GLY A 133 15.90 -13.70 8.77
N GLN A 134 16.97 -13.09 8.25
CA GLN A 134 18.04 -13.80 7.56
C GLN A 134 19.11 -14.20 8.59
N ALA A 135 19.42 -15.50 8.64
CA ALA A 135 20.54 -15.96 9.46
C ALA A 135 21.85 -15.50 8.79
N PRO A 136 22.86 -15.05 9.56
CA PRO A 136 24.15 -14.75 8.97
C PRO A 136 24.69 -16.01 8.30
N SER A 137 24.92 -15.97 6.99
CA SER A 137 25.70 -17.01 6.35
C SER A 137 27.11 -16.97 6.96
N ARG A 138 27.68 -18.14 7.32
CA ARG A 138 29.02 -18.21 7.91
C ARG A 138 30.08 -17.44 7.08
N GLY A 139 29.92 -17.44 5.76
CA GLY A 139 30.74 -16.68 4.83
C GLY A 139 30.54 -15.15 4.91
N ALA A 140 29.31 -14.66 5.08
CA ALA A 140 29.06 -13.22 5.21
C ALA A 140 29.51 -12.66 6.56
N ALA A 141 29.41 -13.44 7.64
CA ALA A 141 29.97 -13.08 8.94
C ALA A 141 31.50 -12.97 8.88
N MET A 142 32.16 -13.90 8.17
CA MET A 142 33.62 -13.89 7.97
C MET A 142 34.07 -12.77 7.01
N ALA A 143 33.32 -12.50 5.93
CA ALA A 143 33.60 -11.41 5.01
C ALA A 143 33.38 -10.03 5.65
N GLY A 144 32.34 -9.89 6.48
CA GLY A 144 32.12 -8.70 7.32
C GLY A 144 33.32 -8.46 8.25
N MET A 145 33.79 -9.49 8.96
CA MET A 145 34.98 -9.40 9.81
C MET A 145 36.26 -9.10 9.03
N ALA A 146 36.45 -9.67 7.84
CA ALA A 146 37.60 -9.36 6.97
C ALA A 146 37.57 -7.90 6.50
N SER A 147 36.39 -7.36 6.18
CA SER A 147 36.24 -5.95 5.78
C SER A 147 36.50 -4.98 6.94
N THR A 148 36.01 -5.28 8.15
CA THR A 148 36.27 -4.47 9.34
C THR A 148 37.73 -4.57 9.80
N ALA A 149 38.36 -5.75 9.70
CA ALA A 149 39.79 -5.92 9.97
C ALA A 149 40.66 -5.21 8.93
N ALA A 150 40.29 -5.24 7.66
CA ALA A 150 40.98 -4.49 6.60
C ALA A 150 40.86 -2.97 6.79
N GLN A 151 39.70 -2.47 7.24
CA GLN A 151 39.50 -1.05 7.57
C GLN A 151 40.23 -0.63 8.86
N GLY A 152 40.30 -1.53 9.86
CA GLY A 152 41.12 -1.34 11.06
C GLY A 152 42.62 -1.33 10.75
N ALA A 153 43.07 -2.20 9.84
CA ALA A 153 44.46 -2.24 9.39
C ALA A 153 44.82 -1.02 8.50
N SER A 154 43.91 -0.55 7.64
CA SER A 154 44.15 0.64 6.82
C SER A 154 44.16 1.93 7.63
N SER A 155 43.33 2.03 8.68
CA SER A 155 43.36 3.15 9.63
C SER A 155 44.63 3.14 10.50
N LEU A 156 45.11 1.96 10.93
CA LEU A 156 46.40 1.82 11.62
C LEU A 156 47.60 2.12 10.69
N ALA A 157 47.52 1.73 9.41
CA ALA A 157 48.54 2.03 8.40
C ALA A 157 48.60 3.53 8.07
N SER A 158 47.47 4.24 8.14
CA SER A 158 47.44 5.71 8.03
C SER A 158 47.87 6.45 9.32
N MET A 159 48.03 5.73 10.43
CA MET A 159 48.69 6.20 11.66
C MET A 159 50.19 5.84 11.65
N GLN A 160 50.86 5.99 10.51
CA GLN A 160 52.31 6.19 10.55
C GLN A 160 52.57 7.61 11.08
N PRO A 161 53.37 7.78 12.15
CA PRO A 161 53.66 9.11 12.66
C PRO A 161 54.34 9.92 11.54
N GLN A 162 53.72 11.03 11.14
CA GLN A 162 54.41 12.05 10.36
C GLN A 162 55.58 12.55 11.21
N ASN A 163 56.77 12.05 10.91
CA ASN A 163 58.03 12.56 11.44
C ASN A 163 58.20 13.98 10.88
N ASN A 164 57.74 14.97 11.64
CA ASN A 164 58.10 16.36 11.41
C ASN A 164 59.61 16.49 11.65
N SER A 165 60.38 16.28 10.59
CA SER A 165 61.78 16.66 10.50
C SER A 165 61.87 18.17 10.74
N TYR A 166 62.27 18.56 11.95
CA TYR A 166 62.72 19.92 12.25
C TYR A 166 63.98 20.19 11.43
N GLY A 167 63.76 20.69 10.20
CA GLY A 167 64.81 21.16 9.31
C GLY A 167 65.49 22.37 9.91
N THR A 168 66.68 22.12 10.44
CA THR A 168 67.69 23.09 10.87
C THR A 168 67.81 24.28 9.90
N SER A 169 67.59 25.47 10.42
CA SER A 169 67.92 26.75 9.80
C SER A 169 69.40 26.79 9.42
N LYS A 170 69.71 26.78 8.12
CA LYS A 170 71.00 27.24 7.59
C LYS A 170 70.79 28.48 6.74
N ALA A 171 71.19 29.61 7.33
CA ALA A 171 71.40 30.88 6.66
C ALA A 171 72.33 30.74 5.44
N ARG A 172 72.04 31.48 4.36
CA ARG A 172 73.01 31.83 3.31
C ARG A 172 72.85 33.32 2.95
N PRO A 173 73.94 33.99 2.54
CA PRO A 173 74.19 35.40 2.83
C PRO A 173 73.90 36.35 1.65
N TYR A 174 73.98 37.65 1.98
CA TYR A 174 73.91 38.85 1.13
C TYR A 174 74.57 38.77 -0.26
N GLY A 175 73.93 39.41 -1.25
CA GLY A 175 74.61 40.12 -2.34
C GLY A 175 74.09 39.89 -3.77
N GLY A 176 73.68 40.97 -4.45
CA GLY A 176 73.95 41.14 -5.90
C GLY A 176 72.78 41.17 -6.89
N SER A 177 72.23 42.37 -7.12
CA SER A 177 71.85 42.99 -8.41
C SER A 177 71.31 42.14 -9.60
N GLY A 178 70.14 42.57 -10.12
CA GLY A 178 70.05 42.94 -11.54
C GLY A 178 68.86 42.39 -12.34
N TRP A 179 67.99 43.33 -12.77
CA TRP A 179 67.26 43.38 -14.06
C TRP A 179 66.25 42.24 -14.34
N ALA A 180 65.03 42.44 -14.83
CA ALA A 180 64.34 43.59 -15.39
C ALA A 180 62.83 43.34 -15.32
N ASN A 181 62.09 44.43 -15.13
CA ASN A 181 60.65 44.53 -15.29
C ASN A 181 60.38 45.04 -16.72
N LYS A 182 59.51 44.39 -17.50
CA LYS A 182 58.89 44.86 -18.78
C LYS A 182 57.88 43.79 -19.25
N THR A 183 56.59 43.99 -19.02
CA THR A 183 55.57 44.49 -19.99
C THR A 183 55.38 43.62 -21.22
N ASP A 184 54.17 43.06 -21.38
CA ASP A 184 53.34 43.05 -22.61
C ASP A 184 52.18 42.05 -22.41
N ILE A 185 50.94 42.48 -22.14
CA ILE A 185 49.89 42.86 -23.11
C ILE A 185 49.84 41.93 -24.33
N ARG A 186 48.80 41.07 -24.41
CA ARG A 186 47.71 41.12 -25.40
C ARG A 186 46.88 39.82 -25.42
N ARG A 187 45.56 40.03 -25.34
CA ARG A 187 44.42 39.25 -25.89
C ARG A 187 44.35 37.75 -25.62
#